data_AF-A0AAW6NI66-F1
#
_entry.id   AF-A0AAW6NI66-F1
#
_cell.length_a   1.000
_cell.length_b   1.000
_cell.length_c   1.000
_cell.angle_alpha   90.00
_cell.angle_beta   90.00
_cell.angle_gamma   90.00
#
_symmetry.space_group_name_H-M   'P 1'
#
loop_
_entity.id
_entity.type
_entity.pdbx_description
1 polymer ?
#
loop_
_entity_poly.entity_id
_entity_poly.type
_entity_poly.pdbx_seq_one_letter_code
_entity_poly.pdbx_strand_id
1 'polypeptide(L)'
;LDEILESIGDDEIELEEIEAVLKRVQRFDPIGVAAKDLRDCLLIQLSQFAKETPWIDEARLIISDHLDLLANHDFRTLMRVTRLKEEVLKEAVNLIQSLDPRPGQSIQTSEPEYVIPDVLVRKHNGRWVVELNADSIPRLQINQQYASMCTSARNDADNQYIRSNLQEARWLIKSLESRNDTLLRVSRCIVEQQQAFFEQGEEYMKPMVLADIAQAVEMHESTISRVTTQKYLHSP
;
A
#
# COMPACT_ATOMS: atom_id res chain seq x y z
N LEU A 1 5.46 -28.69 3.96
CA LEU A 1 5.46 -29.82 3.01
C LEU A 1 4.25 -30.70 3.26
N ASP A 2 4.00 -31.05 4.51
CA ASP A 2 2.78 -31.77 4.92
C ASP A 2 1.50 -31.05 4.48
N GLU A 3 1.42 -29.72 4.64
CA GLU A 3 0.31 -28.91 4.12
C GLU A 3 0.13 -29.01 2.59
N ILE A 4 1.24 -29.17 1.83
CA ILE A 4 1.19 -29.33 0.37
C ILE A 4 0.66 -30.72 0.04
N LEU A 5 1.14 -31.75 0.72
CA LEU A 5 0.66 -33.14 0.57
C LEU A 5 -0.84 -33.23 0.86
N GLU A 6 -1.29 -32.64 1.97
CA GLU A 6 -2.71 -32.57 2.33
C GLU A 6 -3.54 -31.82 1.29
N SER A 7 -3.00 -30.76 0.67
CA SER A 7 -3.72 -30.01 -0.38
C SER A 7 -3.89 -30.77 -1.69
N ILE A 8 -3.00 -31.73 -1.98
CA ILE A 8 -3.05 -32.54 -3.19
C ILE A 8 -4.13 -33.62 -3.04
N GLY A 9 -4.26 -34.22 -1.85
CA GLY A 9 -5.34 -35.18 -1.53
C GLY A 9 -5.30 -36.47 -2.35
N ASP A 10 -4.12 -36.86 -2.83
CA ASP A 10 -3.87 -38.07 -3.60
C ASP A 10 -3.01 -39.03 -2.78
N ASP A 11 -3.53 -40.22 -2.52
CA ASP A 11 -2.88 -41.25 -1.69
C ASP A 11 -1.72 -41.95 -2.43
N GLU A 12 -1.57 -41.75 -3.74
CA GLU A 12 -0.45 -42.29 -4.53
C GLU A 12 0.83 -41.44 -4.41
N ILE A 13 0.71 -40.20 -3.91
CA ILE A 13 1.83 -39.26 -3.83
C ILE A 13 2.46 -39.31 -2.45
N GLU A 14 3.76 -39.59 -2.40
CA GLU A 14 4.53 -39.60 -1.16
C GLU A 14 5.29 -38.29 -0.96
N LEU A 15 5.67 -38.00 0.30
CA LEU A 15 6.42 -36.80 0.65
C LEU A 15 7.75 -36.69 -0.12
N GLU A 16 8.39 -37.82 -0.43
CA GLU A 16 9.62 -37.89 -1.22
C GLU A 16 9.45 -37.35 -2.64
N GLU A 17 8.29 -37.59 -3.27
CA GLU A 17 7.98 -37.11 -4.62
C GLU A 17 7.80 -35.59 -4.63
N ILE A 18 7.11 -35.05 -3.62
CA ILE A 18 6.97 -33.60 -3.43
C ILE A 18 8.33 -32.95 -3.25
N GLU A 19 9.24 -33.55 -2.47
CA GLU A 19 10.59 -33.02 -2.33
C GLU A 19 11.39 -33.03 -3.64
N ALA A 20 11.22 -34.08 -4.46
CA ALA A 20 11.88 -34.17 -5.75
C ALA A 20 11.42 -33.06 -6.70
N VAL A 21 10.11 -32.82 -6.78
CA VAL A 21 9.52 -31.74 -7.59
C VAL A 21 9.95 -30.37 -7.04
N LEU A 22 9.88 -30.17 -5.73
CA LEU A 22 10.28 -28.91 -5.09
C LEU A 22 11.74 -28.56 -5.41
N LYS A 23 12.66 -29.52 -5.25
CA LYS A 23 14.09 -29.34 -5.59
C LYS A 23 14.31 -28.99 -7.06
N ARG A 24 13.42 -29.44 -7.96
CA ARG A 24 13.46 -29.09 -9.38
C ARG A 24 12.98 -27.67 -9.64
N VAL A 25 11.88 -27.27 -9.00
CA VAL A 25 11.29 -25.91 -9.09
C VAL A 25 12.24 -24.87 -8.53
N GLN A 26 12.89 -25.16 -7.40
CA GLN A 26 13.85 -24.27 -6.73
C GLN A 26 15.07 -23.89 -7.59
N ARG A 27 15.34 -24.66 -8.65
CA ARG A 27 16.43 -24.43 -9.63
C ARG A 27 15.99 -23.71 -10.90
N PHE A 28 14.71 -23.34 -11.00
CA PHE A 28 14.25 -22.47 -12.09
C PHE A 28 14.68 -21.03 -11.86
N ASP A 29 14.54 -20.20 -12.89
CA ASP A 29 14.78 -18.77 -12.82
C ASP A 29 13.51 -18.07 -12.29
N PRO A 30 13.58 -17.30 -11.18
CA PRO A 30 14.77 -16.95 -10.40
C PRO A 30 15.17 -18.01 -9.36
N ILE A 31 16.48 -18.17 -9.16
CA ILE A 31 17.04 -19.29 -8.40
C ILE A 31 16.83 -19.10 -6.90
N GLY A 32 16.44 -20.18 -6.20
CA GLY A 32 16.04 -20.11 -4.81
C GLY A 32 14.58 -19.69 -4.62
N VAL A 33 13.80 -19.55 -5.70
CA VAL A 33 12.33 -19.45 -5.60
C VAL A 33 11.75 -20.70 -4.96
N ALA A 34 10.65 -20.57 -4.23
CA ALA A 34 10.01 -21.67 -3.50
C ALA A 34 10.94 -22.37 -2.47
N ALA A 35 11.92 -21.65 -1.93
CA ALA A 35 12.68 -22.10 -0.77
C ALA A 35 11.77 -22.21 0.47
N LYS A 36 12.05 -23.19 1.34
CA LYS A 36 11.29 -23.40 2.57
C LYS A 36 11.53 -22.28 3.59
N ASP A 37 12.77 -21.80 3.65
CA ASP A 37 13.21 -20.71 4.51
C ASP A 37 14.36 -19.92 3.84
N LEU A 38 14.83 -18.87 4.51
CA LEU A 38 15.94 -18.05 4.01
C LEU A 38 17.25 -18.85 3.86
N ARG A 39 17.49 -19.81 4.75
CA ARG A 39 18.70 -20.64 4.74
C ARG A 39 18.72 -21.51 3.49
N ASP A 40 17.62 -22.21 3.23
CA ASP A 40 17.39 -23.02 2.04
C ASP A 40 17.55 -22.16 0.78
N CYS A 41 16.95 -20.97 0.74
CA CYS A 41 17.06 -20.03 -0.38
C CYS A 41 18.53 -19.72 -0.74
N LEU A 42 19.31 -19.29 0.25
CA LEU A 42 20.70 -18.92 0.06
C LEU A 42 21.57 -20.15 -0.26
N LEU A 43 21.30 -21.31 0.33
CA LEU A 43 22.02 -22.55 0.03
C LEU A 43 21.76 -23.04 -1.40
N ILE A 44 20.52 -22.94 -1.88
CA ILE A 44 20.15 -23.28 -3.25
C ILE A 44 20.90 -22.38 -4.23
N GLN A 45 20.92 -21.06 -3.99
CA GLN A 45 21.66 -20.12 -4.82
C GLN A 45 23.17 -20.41 -4.80
N LEU A 46 23.76 -20.64 -3.62
CA LEU A 46 25.15 -21.04 -3.51
C LEU A 46 25.47 -22.35 -4.25
N SER A 47 24.52 -23.31 -4.29
CA SER A 47 24.73 -24.59 -4.95
C SER A 47 24.90 -24.50 -6.47
N GLN A 48 24.52 -23.36 -7.06
CA GLN A 48 24.68 -23.11 -8.50
C GLN A 48 26.11 -22.67 -8.86
N PHE A 49 26.84 -22.07 -7.91
CA PHE A 49 28.21 -21.62 -8.17
C PHE A 49 29.14 -22.80 -8.44
N ALA A 50 30.18 -22.56 -9.25
CA ALA A 50 31.23 -23.55 -9.50
C ALA A 50 31.98 -23.88 -8.21
N LYS A 51 32.37 -25.14 -8.01
CA LYS A 51 33.04 -25.58 -6.76
C LYS A 51 34.38 -24.88 -6.52
N GLU A 52 34.98 -24.36 -7.57
CA GLU A 52 36.24 -23.63 -7.55
C GLU A 52 36.07 -22.17 -7.12
N THR A 53 34.83 -21.69 -6.93
CA THR A 53 34.60 -20.31 -6.50
C THR A 53 35.18 -20.13 -5.09
N PRO A 54 35.99 -19.09 -4.87
CA PRO A 54 36.57 -18.81 -3.56
C PRO A 54 35.51 -18.69 -2.46
N TRP A 55 35.82 -19.21 -1.27
CA TRP A 55 35.04 -19.06 -0.03
C TRP A 55 33.63 -19.68 -0.02
N ILE A 56 33.29 -20.55 -0.98
CA ILE A 56 32.00 -21.25 -1.00
C ILE A 56 31.79 -22.11 0.24
N ASP A 57 32.80 -22.87 0.66
CA ASP A 57 32.64 -23.82 1.76
C ASP A 57 32.44 -23.07 3.08
N GLU A 58 33.16 -21.96 3.25
CA GLU A 58 33.01 -21.04 4.37
C GLU A 58 31.63 -20.35 4.35
N ALA A 59 31.19 -19.84 3.21
CA ALA A 59 29.86 -19.24 3.07
C ALA A 59 28.74 -20.25 3.33
N ARG A 60 28.90 -21.48 2.84
CA ARG A 60 27.97 -22.59 3.10
C ARG A 60 27.88 -22.89 4.59
N LEU A 61 29.02 -22.98 5.29
CA LEU A 61 29.06 -23.22 6.74
C LEU A 61 28.35 -22.09 7.52
N ILE A 62 28.58 -20.84 7.12
CA ILE A 62 27.96 -19.69 7.77
C ILE A 62 26.43 -19.74 7.59
N ILE A 63 25.95 -19.99 6.37
CA ILE A 63 24.51 -20.08 6.11
C ILE A 63 23.89 -21.31 6.79
N SER A 64 24.56 -22.46 6.75
CA SER A 64 24.03 -23.73 7.27
C SER A 64 23.85 -23.76 8.78
N ASP A 65 24.71 -23.08 9.54
CA ASP A 65 24.75 -23.23 11.00
C ASP A 65 24.76 -21.91 11.79
N HIS A 66 25.10 -20.79 11.15
CA HIS A 66 25.41 -19.52 11.84
C HIS A 66 24.75 -18.28 11.23
N LEU A 67 23.67 -18.46 10.45
CA LEU A 67 22.97 -17.36 9.79
C LEU A 67 22.46 -16.30 10.80
N ASP A 68 22.02 -16.73 11.99
CA ASP A 68 21.54 -15.82 13.03
C ASP A 68 22.63 -14.90 13.59
N LEU A 69 23.87 -15.40 13.67
CA LEU A 69 25.01 -14.58 14.09
C LEU A 69 25.35 -13.53 13.03
N LEU A 70 25.22 -13.90 11.75
CA LEU A 70 25.40 -12.97 10.64
C LEU A 70 24.31 -11.88 10.66
N ALA A 71 23.05 -12.27 10.87
CA ALA A 71 21.93 -11.33 10.95
C ALA A 71 22.09 -10.30 12.09
N ASN A 72 22.67 -10.71 13.23
CA ASN A 72 22.94 -9.83 14.36
C ASN A 72 24.27 -9.04 14.26
N HIS A 73 24.99 -9.17 13.14
CA HIS A 73 26.30 -8.56 12.93
C HIS A 73 27.36 -8.95 14.00
N ASP A 74 27.22 -10.13 14.63
CA ASP A 74 28.17 -10.62 15.64
C ASP A 74 29.34 -11.39 14.99
N PHE A 75 30.17 -10.65 14.26
CA PHE A 75 31.35 -11.20 13.57
C PHE A 75 32.38 -11.81 14.53
N ARG A 76 32.44 -11.33 15.79
CA ARG A 76 33.41 -11.80 16.78
C ARG A 76 33.09 -13.21 17.23
N THR A 77 31.83 -13.49 17.52
CA THR A 77 31.39 -14.85 17.85
C THR A 77 31.48 -15.76 16.63
N LEU A 78 31.13 -15.25 15.44
CA LEU A 78 31.19 -15.99 14.19
C LEU A 78 32.61 -16.46 13.86
N MET A 79 33.65 -15.63 14.05
CA MET A 79 35.06 -16.03 13.91
C MET A 79 35.46 -17.13 14.89
N ARG A 80 34.97 -17.07 16.14
CA ARG A 80 35.31 -18.07 17.17
C ARG A 80 34.73 -19.44 16.85
N VAL A 81 33.47 -19.47 16.38
CA VAL A 81 32.76 -20.72 16.12
C VAL A 81 33.21 -21.34 14.79
N THR A 82 33.37 -20.54 13.74
CA THR A 82 33.84 -21.03 12.42
C THR A 82 35.35 -21.23 12.34
N ARG A 83 36.12 -20.68 13.30
CA ARG A 83 37.59 -20.70 13.33
C ARG A 83 38.24 -20.08 12.07
N LEU A 84 37.53 -19.19 11.40
CA LEU A 84 38.02 -18.46 10.24
C LEU A 84 38.82 -17.23 10.67
N LYS A 85 39.80 -16.86 9.84
CA LYS A 85 40.49 -15.58 9.97
C LYS A 85 39.58 -14.45 9.51
N GLU A 86 39.78 -13.25 10.06
CA GLU A 86 38.96 -12.06 9.75
C GLU A 86 38.86 -11.79 8.24
N GLU A 87 39.98 -11.82 7.52
CA GLU A 87 40.00 -11.60 6.06
C GLU A 87 39.16 -12.63 5.29
N VAL A 88 39.23 -13.90 5.70
CA VAL A 88 38.47 -14.99 5.05
C VAL A 88 36.98 -14.87 5.36
N LEU A 89 36.65 -14.51 6.61
CA LEU A 89 35.27 -14.28 7.01
C LEU A 89 34.65 -13.12 6.21
N LYS A 90 35.40 -12.04 6.02
CA LYS A 90 34.93 -10.88 5.26
C LYS A 90 34.59 -11.25 3.82
N GLU A 91 35.44 -12.01 3.15
CA GLU A 91 35.17 -12.45 1.78
C GLU A 91 34.00 -13.44 1.69
N ALA A 92 33.87 -14.36 2.66
CA ALA A 92 32.71 -15.24 2.73
C ALA A 92 31.41 -14.46 2.95
N VAL A 93 31.42 -13.42 3.79
CA VAL A 93 30.26 -12.54 4.01
C VAL A 93 29.93 -11.73 2.75
N ASN A 94 30.93 -11.21 2.04
CA ASN A 94 30.72 -10.53 0.76
C ASN A 94 30.03 -11.44 -0.26
N LEU A 95 30.44 -12.72 -0.33
CA LEU A 95 29.81 -13.71 -1.19
C LEU A 95 28.33 -13.92 -0.80
N ILE A 96 28.04 -14.06 0.50
CA ILE A 96 26.65 -14.20 0.98
C ILE A 96 25.81 -12.96 0.64
N GLN A 97 26.37 -11.76 0.80
CA GLN A 97 25.69 -10.49 0.49
C GLN A 97 25.46 -10.27 -1.01
N SER A 98 26.17 -10.99 -1.88
CA SER A 98 25.93 -10.97 -3.33
C SER A 98 24.71 -11.78 -3.77
N LEU A 99 24.16 -12.62 -2.88
CA LEU A 99 22.98 -13.44 -3.12
C LEU A 99 21.69 -12.64 -2.90
N ASP A 100 20.60 -13.07 -3.53
CA ASP A 100 19.29 -12.42 -3.38
C ASP A 100 18.45 -13.15 -2.31
N PRO A 101 18.17 -12.57 -1.14
CA PRO A 101 17.34 -13.22 -0.13
C PRO A 101 15.87 -13.38 -0.56
N ARG A 102 15.42 -12.65 -1.59
CA ARG A 102 14.02 -12.61 -2.06
C ARG A 102 13.96 -12.53 -3.59
N PRO A 103 14.35 -13.60 -4.31
CA PRO A 103 14.46 -13.62 -5.77
C PRO A 103 13.18 -13.17 -6.50
N GLY A 104 12.00 -13.52 -5.96
CA GLY A 104 10.71 -13.18 -6.56
C GLY A 104 10.26 -11.72 -6.38
N GLN A 105 10.91 -10.93 -5.51
CA GLN A 105 10.49 -9.54 -5.25
C GLN A 105 10.72 -8.62 -6.46
N SER A 106 11.74 -8.90 -7.27
CA SER A 106 12.04 -8.16 -8.49
C SER A 106 10.95 -8.28 -9.57
N ILE A 107 10.12 -9.33 -9.50
CA ILE A 107 9.04 -9.62 -10.45
C ILE A 107 7.72 -8.97 -10.00
N GLN A 108 7.70 -8.29 -8.86
CA GLN A 108 6.51 -7.63 -8.34
C GLN A 108 6.07 -6.48 -9.28
N THR A 109 5.05 -6.76 -10.09
CA THR A 109 4.46 -5.87 -11.09
C THR A 109 3.26 -5.07 -10.58
N SER A 110 2.96 -5.14 -9.27
CA SER A 110 1.89 -4.32 -8.71
C SER A 110 2.29 -2.85 -8.80
N GLU A 111 1.61 -2.09 -9.66
CA GLU A 111 1.70 -0.65 -9.64
C GLU A 111 1.37 -0.17 -8.22
N PRO A 112 2.14 0.77 -7.65
CA PRO A 112 1.82 1.33 -6.35
C PRO A 112 0.40 1.90 -6.38
N GLU A 113 -0.46 1.45 -5.47
CA GLU A 113 -1.80 2.01 -5.32
C GLU A 113 -1.69 3.43 -4.75
N TYR A 114 -1.91 4.43 -5.60
CA TYR A 114 -1.94 5.81 -5.17
C TYR A 114 -3.32 6.15 -4.59
N VAL A 115 -3.32 6.75 -3.40
CA VAL A 115 -4.53 7.35 -2.84
C VAL A 115 -4.82 8.64 -3.60
N ILE A 116 -5.95 8.68 -4.31
CA ILE A 116 -6.43 9.90 -4.96
C ILE A 116 -7.01 10.82 -3.86
N PRO A 117 -6.43 12.01 -3.62
CA PRO A 117 -6.89 12.90 -2.57
C PRO A 117 -8.24 13.53 -2.94
N ASP A 118 -9.09 13.80 -1.96
CA ASP A 118 -10.33 14.53 -2.13
C ASP A 118 -10.10 16.05 -2.14
N VAL A 119 -9.08 16.52 -1.40
CA VAL A 119 -8.75 17.93 -1.21
C VAL A 119 -7.27 18.18 -1.47
N LEU A 120 -6.96 19.27 -2.16
CA LEU A 120 -5.62 19.73 -2.50
C LEU A 120 -5.29 21.00 -1.72
N VAL A 121 -4.14 21.04 -1.06
CA VAL A 121 -3.64 22.23 -0.36
C VAL A 121 -2.35 22.69 -1.00
N ARG A 122 -2.33 23.95 -1.44
CA ARG A 122 -1.18 24.56 -2.13
C ARG A 122 -0.88 25.95 -1.59
N LYS A 123 0.40 26.31 -1.53
CA LYS A 123 0.81 27.69 -1.18
C LYS A 123 0.84 28.53 -2.46
N HIS A 124 0.02 29.58 -2.51
CA HIS A 124 -0.02 30.53 -3.61
C HIS A 124 0.19 31.95 -3.07
N ASN A 125 1.21 32.66 -3.57
CA ASN A 125 1.58 34.01 -3.12
C ASN A 125 1.72 34.13 -1.58
N GLY A 126 2.32 33.13 -0.94
CA GLY A 126 2.52 33.11 0.51
C GLY A 126 1.27 32.76 1.34
N ARG A 127 0.13 32.47 0.71
CA ARG A 127 -1.10 32.03 1.40
C ARG A 127 -1.43 30.58 1.07
N TRP A 128 -1.90 29.84 2.07
CA TRP A 128 -2.43 28.50 1.87
C TRP A 128 -3.80 28.57 1.21
N VAL A 129 -3.95 27.90 0.08
CA VAL A 129 -5.20 27.80 -0.68
C VAL A 129 -5.63 26.34 -0.68
N VAL A 130 -6.90 26.12 -0.32
CA VAL A 130 -7.53 24.81 -0.27
C VAL A 130 -8.54 24.72 -1.41
N GLU A 131 -8.41 23.69 -2.24
CA GLU A 131 -9.24 23.40 -3.41
C GLU A 131 -9.67 21.94 -3.38
N LEU A 132 -10.85 21.64 -3.93
CA LEU A 132 -11.28 20.24 -4.09
C LEU A 132 -10.59 19.63 -5.31
N ASN A 133 -10.29 18.33 -5.25
CA ASN A 133 -9.79 17.62 -6.41
C ASN A 133 -10.92 17.41 -7.43
N ALA A 134 -10.74 17.95 -8.64
CA ALA A 134 -11.74 17.81 -9.70
C ALA A 134 -11.88 16.36 -10.19
N ASP A 135 -10.83 15.55 -10.05
CA ASP A 135 -10.82 14.15 -10.50
C ASP A 135 -11.60 13.23 -9.55
N SER A 136 -11.78 13.62 -8.29
CA SER A 136 -12.59 12.87 -7.31
C SER A 136 -14.07 13.26 -7.32
N ILE A 137 -14.44 14.34 -8.00
CA ILE A 137 -15.83 14.86 -8.02
C ILE A 137 -16.54 14.45 -9.32
N PRO A 138 -17.64 13.68 -9.25
CA PRO A 138 -18.41 13.35 -10.44
C PRO A 138 -19.15 14.58 -10.96
N ARG A 139 -19.04 14.85 -12.27
CA ARG A 139 -19.80 15.91 -12.95
C ARG A 139 -21.19 15.39 -13.32
N LEU A 140 -22.19 15.70 -12.51
CA LEU A 140 -23.58 15.31 -12.74
C LEU A 140 -24.36 16.44 -13.42
N GLN A 141 -25.14 16.09 -14.45
CA GLN A 141 -26.06 17.00 -15.13
C GLN A 141 -27.39 16.31 -15.42
N ILE A 142 -28.48 17.08 -15.39
CA ILE A 142 -29.80 16.58 -15.77
C ILE A 142 -29.93 16.63 -17.29
N ASN A 143 -30.28 15.50 -17.90
CA ASN A 143 -30.60 15.46 -19.31
C ASN A 143 -31.91 16.23 -19.60
N GLN A 144 -31.78 17.33 -20.33
CA GLN A 144 -32.87 18.26 -20.60
C GLN A 144 -33.94 17.68 -21.54
N GLN A 145 -33.59 16.71 -22.39
CA GLN A 145 -34.55 16.05 -23.29
C GLN A 145 -35.63 15.33 -22.48
N TYR A 146 -35.22 14.53 -21.50
CA TYR A 146 -36.15 13.84 -20.60
C TYR A 146 -36.89 14.81 -19.68
N ALA A 147 -36.22 15.86 -19.21
CA ALA A 147 -36.88 16.91 -18.42
C ALA A 147 -38.04 17.58 -19.18
N SER A 148 -37.90 17.77 -20.50
CA SER A 148 -38.95 18.36 -21.35
C SER A 148 -40.15 17.44 -21.60
N MET A 149 -39.97 16.12 -21.48
CA MET A 149 -41.08 15.14 -21.64
C MET A 149 -42.13 15.27 -20.54
N CYS A 150 -41.74 15.83 -19.40
CA CYS A 150 -42.65 16.17 -18.31
C CYS A 150 -43.76 17.17 -18.73
N THR A 151 -43.52 18.00 -19.75
CA THR A 151 -44.54 18.92 -20.27
C THR A 151 -45.36 18.31 -21.42
N SER A 152 -44.89 17.20 -22.01
CA SER A 152 -45.44 16.61 -23.25
C SER A 152 -46.08 15.22 -23.07
N ALA A 153 -46.00 14.63 -21.86
CA ALA A 153 -46.56 13.32 -21.57
C ALA A 153 -48.10 13.33 -21.68
N ARG A 154 -48.65 12.39 -22.47
CA ARG A 154 -50.11 12.24 -22.70
C ARG A 154 -50.86 11.58 -21.53
N ASN A 155 -50.13 10.90 -20.66
CA ASN A 155 -50.67 10.14 -19.53
C ASN A 155 -50.21 10.78 -18.20
N ASP A 156 -51.15 10.98 -17.27
CA ASP A 156 -50.91 11.69 -16.02
C ASP A 156 -49.98 10.90 -15.07
N ALA A 157 -50.10 9.57 -15.06
CA ALA A 157 -49.24 8.68 -14.28
C ALA A 157 -47.76 8.77 -14.72
N ASP A 158 -47.51 8.77 -16.03
CA ASP A 158 -46.16 8.88 -16.58
C ASP A 158 -45.57 10.28 -16.34
N ASN A 159 -46.40 11.32 -16.37
CA ASN A 159 -45.98 12.68 -16.07
C ASN A 159 -45.57 12.84 -14.60
N GLN A 160 -46.37 12.30 -13.68
CA GLN A 160 -46.08 12.33 -12.26
C GLN A 160 -44.80 11.56 -11.91
N TYR A 161 -44.58 10.40 -12.54
CA TYR A 161 -43.35 9.62 -12.40
C TYR A 161 -42.09 10.37 -12.87
N ILE A 162 -42.15 11.04 -14.02
CA ILE A 162 -41.03 11.83 -14.52
C ILE A 162 -40.75 13.03 -13.59
N ARG A 163 -41.79 13.68 -13.04
CA ARG A 163 -41.65 14.79 -12.09
C ARG A 163 -40.94 14.36 -10.81
N SER A 164 -41.35 13.24 -10.21
CA SER A 164 -40.75 12.78 -8.95
C SER A 164 -39.26 12.47 -9.14
N ASN A 165 -38.91 11.71 -10.19
CA ASN A 165 -37.52 11.35 -10.47
C ASN A 165 -36.66 12.59 -10.78
N LEU A 166 -37.22 13.58 -11.46
CA LEU A 166 -36.51 14.83 -11.74
C LEU A 166 -36.29 15.67 -10.48
N GLN A 167 -37.26 15.66 -9.54
CA GLN A 167 -37.09 16.29 -8.24
C GLN A 167 -36.01 15.58 -7.40
N GLU A 168 -36.02 14.25 -7.37
CA GLU A 168 -34.99 13.45 -6.71
C GLU A 168 -33.60 13.69 -7.31
N ALA A 169 -33.49 13.73 -8.63
CA ALA A 169 -32.23 14.04 -9.31
C ALA A 169 -31.70 15.44 -8.96
N ARG A 170 -32.57 16.47 -8.95
CA ARG A 170 -32.20 17.83 -8.52
C ARG A 170 -31.76 17.85 -7.06
N TRP A 171 -32.47 17.12 -6.20
CA TRP A 171 -32.13 17.03 -4.79
C TRP A 171 -30.79 16.34 -4.57
N LEU A 172 -30.50 15.27 -5.32
CA LEU A 172 -29.21 14.56 -5.27
C LEU A 172 -28.05 15.48 -5.67
N ILE A 173 -28.18 16.20 -6.80
CA ILE A 173 -27.14 17.13 -7.27
C ILE A 173 -26.89 18.21 -6.22
N LYS A 174 -27.95 18.84 -5.71
CA LYS A 174 -27.83 19.87 -4.65
C LYS A 174 -27.21 19.31 -3.37
N SER A 175 -27.53 18.07 -3.00
CA SER A 175 -26.97 17.43 -1.81
C SER A 175 -25.47 17.13 -1.98
N LEU A 176 -25.05 16.75 -3.18
CA LEU A 176 -23.64 16.55 -3.51
C LEU A 176 -22.86 17.87 -3.49
N GLU A 177 -23.41 18.94 -4.08
CA GLU A 177 -22.83 20.29 -4.02
C GLU A 177 -22.67 20.75 -2.56
N SER A 178 -23.71 20.59 -1.74
CA SER A 178 -23.67 20.90 -0.30
C SER A 178 -22.60 20.10 0.45
N ARG A 179 -22.42 18.82 0.12
CA ARG A 179 -21.35 17.97 0.70
C ARG A 179 -19.97 18.51 0.32
N ASN A 180 -19.77 18.88 -0.94
CA ASN A 180 -18.50 19.42 -1.45
C ASN A 180 -18.17 20.78 -0.80
N ASP A 181 -19.16 21.66 -0.68
CA ASP A 181 -19.02 22.95 0.00
C ASP A 181 -18.68 22.75 1.48
N THR A 182 -19.32 21.78 2.13
CA THR A 182 -19.03 21.44 3.53
C THR A 182 -17.61 20.93 3.68
N LEU A 183 -17.17 19.99 2.85
CA LEU A 183 -15.81 19.46 2.85
C LEU A 183 -14.79 20.59 2.67
N LEU A 184 -15.02 21.49 1.70
CA LEU A 184 -14.14 22.63 1.43
C LEU A 184 -14.06 23.59 2.62
N ARG A 185 -15.20 23.93 3.26
CA ARG A 185 -15.23 24.80 4.44
C ARG A 185 -14.49 24.18 5.62
N VAL A 186 -14.71 22.89 5.88
CA VAL A 186 -14.03 22.15 6.95
C VAL A 186 -12.53 22.09 6.68
N SER A 187 -12.10 21.72 5.47
CA SER A 187 -10.69 21.65 5.13
C SER A 187 -9.99 23.01 5.21
N ARG A 188 -10.64 24.11 4.82
CA ARG A 188 -10.10 25.46 5.02
C ARG A 188 -9.87 25.77 6.49
N CYS A 189 -10.86 25.51 7.34
CA CYS A 189 -10.74 25.74 8.77
C CYS A 189 -9.60 24.91 9.39
N ILE A 190 -9.47 23.64 9.00
CA ILE A 190 -8.38 22.77 9.44
C ILE A 190 -7.01 23.35 9.03
N VAL A 191 -6.86 23.76 7.77
CA VAL A 191 -5.60 24.33 7.26
C VAL A 191 -5.25 25.65 7.94
N GLU A 192 -6.24 26.48 8.25
CA GLU A 192 -6.05 27.74 8.99
C GLU A 192 -5.57 27.49 10.43
N GLN A 193 -6.14 26.50 11.13
CA GLN A 193 -5.72 26.15 12.49
C GLN A 193 -4.35 25.44 12.52
N GLN A 194 -4.03 24.68 11.47
CA GLN A 194 -2.80 23.90 11.33
C GLN A 194 -1.70 24.59 10.50
N GLN A 195 -1.70 25.94 10.39
CA GLN A 195 -0.67 26.65 9.61
C GLN A 195 0.76 26.27 10.00
N ALA A 196 1.03 26.06 11.29
CA ALA A 196 2.36 25.68 11.76
C ALA A 196 2.85 24.34 11.16
N PHE A 197 1.95 23.35 11.04
CA PHE A 197 2.22 22.08 10.37
C PHE A 197 2.59 22.29 8.89
N PHE A 198 1.78 23.06 8.16
CA PHE A 198 2.02 23.29 6.73
C PHE A 198 3.28 24.13 6.47
N GLU A 199 3.72 24.97 7.41
CA GLU A 199 4.90 25.83 7.23
C GLU A 199 6.21 25.21 7.73
N GLN A 200 6.18 24.41 8.80
CA GLN A 200 7.38 23.95 9.49
C GLN A 200 7.52 22.42 9.51
N GLY A 201 6.49 21.68 9.07
CA GLY A 201 6.49 20.23 8.97
C GLY A 201 5.70 19.53 10.08
N GLU A 202 5.75 18.20 10.07
CA GLU A 202 4.93 17.32 10.92
C GLU A 202 5.09 17.54 12.43
N GLU A 203 6.28 17.94 12.88
CA GLU A 203 6.59 18.18 14.29
C GLU A 203 5.78 19.35 14.90
N TYR A 204 5.26 20.25 14.07
CA TYR A 204 4.55 21.46 14.50
C TYR A 204 3.02 21.34 14.44
N MET A 205 2.51 20.10 14.32
CA MET A 205 1.08 19.82 14.36
C MET A 205 0.50 20.12 15.74
N LYS A 206 -0.60 20.87 15.76
CA LYS A 206 -1.30 21.23 17.01
C LYS A 206 -2.46 20.25 17.26
N PRO A 207 -2.68 19.80 18.50
CA PRO A 207 -3.89 19.04 18.81
C PRO A 207 -5.13 19.91 18.55
N MET A 208 -6.18 19.29 18.04
CA MET A 208 -7.41 19.97 17.63
C MET A 208 -8.61 19.07 17.92
N VAL A 209 -9.72 19.64 18.39
CA VAL A 209 -10.94 18.91 18.72
C VAL A 209 -12.00 19.17 17.65
N LEU A 210 -12.82 18.15 17.34
CA LEU A 210 -13.90 18.28 16.36
C LEU A 210 -14.91 19.37 16.74
N ALA A 211 -15.13 19.58 18.05
CA ALA A 211 -15.99 20.64 18.58
C ALA A 211 -15.52 22.04 18.16
N ASP A 212 -14.21 22.30 18.13
CA ASP A 212 -13.66 23.61 17.75
C ASP A 212 -13.95 23.92 16.29
N ILE A 213 -13.78 22.91 15.41
CA ILE A 213 -14.12 23.02 13.99
C ILE A 213 -15.62 23.17 13.80
N ALA A 214 -16.43 22.36 14.50
CA ALA A 214 -17.88 22.41 14.43
C ALA A 214 -18.42 23.81 14.78
N GLN A 215 -17.87 24.45 15.81
CA GLN A 215 -18.21 25.82 16.20
C GLN A 215 -17.78 26.83 15.12
N ALA A 216 -16.58 26.69 14.55
CA ALA A 216 -16.07 27.62 13.54
C ALA A 216 -16.82 27.59 12.21
N VAL A 217 -17.31 26.42 11.77
CA VAL A 217 -18.12 26.29 10.54
C VAL A 217 -19.64 26.33 10.78
N GLU A 218 -20.09 26.52 12.03
CA GLU A 218 -21.51 26.56 12.44
C GLU A 218 -22.27 25.27 12.07
N MET A 219 -21.66 24.11 12.35
CA MET A 219 -22.23 22.79 12.06
C MET A 219 -22.21 21.89 13.29
N HIS A 220 -22.97 20.80 13.25
CA HIS A 220 -22.91 19.79 14.30
C HIS A 220 -21.61 18.97 14.20
N GLU A 221 -21.03 18.62 15.35
CA GLU A 221 -19.83 17.78 15.44
C GLU A 221 -19.97 16.45 14.68
N SER A 222 -21.14 15.83 14.75
CA SER A 222 -21.46 14.61 13.99
C SER A 222 -21.36 14.80 12.47
N THR A 223 -21.60 16.01 11.97
CA THR A 223 -21.45 16.32 10.55
C THR A 223 -19.98 16.46 10.18
N ILE A 224 -19.17 17.11 11.03
CA ILE A 224 -17.72 17.22 10.83
C ILE A 224 -17.08 15.84 10.82
N SER A 225 -17.38 15.00 11.81
CA SER A 225 -16.89 13.63 11.90
C SER A 225 -17.21 12.82 10.64
N ARG A 226 -18.45 12.88 10.15
CA ARG A 226 -18.86 12.18 8.92
C ARG A 226 -18.17 12.71 7.68
N VAL A 227 -17.94 14.02 7.61
CA VAL A 227 -17.30 14.67 6.46
C VAL A 227 -15.80 14.43 6.44
N THR A 228 -15.12 14.29 7.56
CA THR A 228 -13.67 14.04 7.60
C THR A 228 -13.29 12.57 7.51
N THR A 229 -14.21 11.66 7.85
CA THR A 229 -13.98 10.21 7.79
C THR A 229 -13.77 9.74 6.34
N GLN A 230 -12.70 8.96 6.11
CA GLN A 230 -12.35 8.42 4.78
C GLN A 230 -12.21 9.49 3.68
N LYS A 231 -11.75 10.69 4.06
CA LYS A 231 -11.36 11.75 3.12
C LYS A 231 -9.87 12.01 3.26
N TYR A 232 -9.21 12.15 2.12
CA TYR A 232 -7.78 12.39 2.08
C TYR A 232 -7.49 13.82 1.61
N LEU A 233 -6.50 14.42 2.26
CA LEU A 233 -5.99 15.74 1.92
C LEU A 233 -4.56 15.58 1.42
N HIS A 234 -4.27 16.16 0.26
CA HIS A 234 -2.92 16.24 -0.27
C HIS A 234 -2.22 17.45 0.35
N SER A 235 -1.21 17.18 1.17
CA SER A 235 -0.30 18.17 1.74
C SER A 235 1.01 18.22 0.93
N PRO A 236 1.70 19.38 0.90
CA PRO A 236 3.03 19.50 0.33
C PRO A 236 4.10 18.66 1.04
#